data_AF-A0A9P7C659-F1
#
_entry.id   AF-A0A9P7C659-F1
#
_cell.length_a   1.000
_cell.length_b   1.000
_cell.length_c   1.000
_cell.angle_alpha   90.00
_cell.angle_beta   90.00
_cell.angle_gamma   90.00
#
_symmetry.space_group_name_H-M   'P 1'
#
loop_
_entity.id
_entity.type
_entity.pdbx_description
1 polymer ?
#
loop_
_entity_poly.entity_id
_entity_poly.type
_entity_poly.pdbx_seq_one_letter_code
_entity_poly.pdbx_strand_id
1 'polypeptide(L)'
;MTGFPNGQYFFIKSRANGKVLDVYMGETTDDSNIIIWPQKPDDDNDNQLWRAEDGFLINKRSQLVMDIRGGDLKAHNQRFGYRDGYIYCLADPRLVLDIRGGGSKEGTKIILYKRKESDNQNQLWTIIPVGGPNEAHQIPYYPPPDYPQPGHQQQPQSYPAYPSTGYGPPDNHPPSYGGQVAYPSYEEASGAHHQVYNEGRKAHLSHQLIAGAAAYEAVKAYRRHQERQGEEMSHGFIKQGVAALAAAEIVKLAEEHNWSRDQKEKATRDAQQAAEKYASREFQF
;
A
#
# COMPACT_ATOMS: atom_id res chain seq x y z
N MET A 1 15.49 7.15 25.63
CA MET A 1 14.10 6.78 26.01
C MET A 1 14.01 5.27 26.06
N THR A 2 13.48 4.73 27.15
CA THR A 2 13.23 3.29 27.35
C THR A 2 11.81 2.99 26.90
N GLY A 3 11.63 2.25 25.80
CA GLY A 3 10.32 1.81 25.34
C GLY A 3 9.55 2.79 24.46
N PHE A 4 8.41 2.31 23.96
CA PHE A 4 7.47 3.12 23.19
C PHE A 4 6.70 4.09 24.09
N PRO A 5 6.22 5.23 23.56
CA PRO A 5 5.32 6.09 24.31
C PRO A 5 3.98 5.41 24.57
N ASN A 6 3.47 5.55 25.79
CA ASN A 6 2.17 4.99 26.19
C ASN A 6 1.03 5.98 25.90
N GLY A 7 -0.11 5.47 25.44
CA GLY A 7 -1.36 6.23 25.34
C GLY A 7 -1.40 7.31 24.25
N GLN A 8 -0.42 7.36 23.34
CA GLN A 8 -0.38 8.32 22.25
C GLN A 8 0.09 7.68 20.94
N TYR A 9 -0.33 8.25 19.82
CA TYR A 9 0.17 7.88 18.51
C TYR A 9 1.56 8.47 18.26
N PHE A 10 2.33 7.82 17.41
CA PHE A 10 3.66 8.26 17.01
C PHE A 10 4.01 7.81 15.59
N PHE A 11 4.93 8.55 14.96
CA PHE A 11 5.64 8.05 13.79
C PHE A 11 6.83 7.20 14.20
N ILE A 12 7.19 6.24 13.36
CA ILE A 12 8.43 5.49 13.46
C ILE A 12 9.31 5.90 12.27
N LYS A 13 10.26 6.80 12.51
CA LYS A 13 11.09 7.43 11.48
C LYS A 13 12.45 6.74 11.36
N SER A 14 12.82 6.35 10.15
CA SER A 14 14.13 5.78 9.84
C SER A 14 15.24 6.81 10.04
N ARG A 15 16.31 6.43 10.74
CA ARG A 15 17.53 7.25 10.85
C ARG A 15 18.40 7.21 9.59
N ALA A 16 18.23 6.21 8.73
CA ALA A 16 19.00 6.09 7.48
C ALA A 16 18.60 7.14 6.44
N ASN A 17 17.30 7.44 6.32
CA ASN A 17 16.78 8.23 5.20
C ASN A 17 15.62 9.18 5.55
N GLY A 18 15.22 9.25 6.82
CA GLY A 18 14.19 10.18 7.28
C GLY A 18 12.75 9.83 6.86
N LYS A 19 12.51 8.72 6.16
CA LYS A 19 11.16 8.22 5.86
C LYS A 19 10.55 7.53 7.08
N VAL A 20 9.22 7.34 7.08
CA VAL A 20 8.49 6.70 8.19
C VAL A 20 7.97 5.33 7.78
N LEU A 21 7.69 4.47 8.77
CA LEU A 21 6.91 3.26 8.52
C LEU A 21 5.49 3.63 8.05
N ASP A 22 5.08 3.00 6.96
CA ASP A 22 3.81 3.24 6.28
C ASP A 22 3.20 1.87 5.92
N VAL A 23 1.91 1.70 6.21
CA VAL A 23 1.12 0.59 5.64
C VAL A 23 0.77 0.97 4.21
N TYR A 24 1.31 0.21 3.25
CA TYR A 24 1.22 0.50 1.82
C TYR A 24 -0.23 0.75 1.41
N MET A 25 -0.46 1.87 0.70
CA MET A 25 -1.78 2.32 0.24
C MET A 25 -2.84 2.49 1.35
N GLY A 26 -2.45 2.42 2.62
CA GLY A 26 -3.39 2.41 3.74
C GLY A 26 -4.32 1.20 3.72
N GLU A 27 -3.84 0.05 3.23
CA GLU A 27 -4.57 -1.22 3.26
C GLU A 27 -5.01 -1.56 4.70
N THR A 28 -6.20 -2.16 4.83
CA THR A 28 -6.79 -2.55 6.12
C THR A 28 -7.04 -4.05 6.21
N THR A 29 -6.37 -4.83 5.37
CA THR A 29 -6.46 -6.28 5.34
C THR A 29 -5.26 -6.91 6.03
N ASP A 30 -5.41 -8.16 6.47
CA ASP A 30 -4.28 -8.96 6.93
C ASP A 30 -3.20 -9.04 5.85
N ASP A 31 -1.96 -9.26 6.27
CA ASP A 31 -0.79 -9.41 5.38
C ASP A 31 -0.43 -8.16 4.54
N SER A 32 -1.02 -6.99 4.85
CA SER A 32 -0.68 -5.70 4.23
C SER A 32 0.81 -5.39 4.38
N ASN A 33 1.44 -4.89 3.30
CA ASN A 33 2.88 -4.63 3.32
C ASN A 33 3.20 -3.38 4.16
N ILE A 34 4.24 -3.49 4.97
CA ILE A 34 4.82 -2.35 5.68
C ILE A 34 6.09 -1.92 4.95
N ILE A 35 6.18 -0.64 4.64
CA ILE A 35 7.20 -0.03 3.81
C ILE A 35 7.76 1.23 4.47
N ILE A 36 8.84 1.77 3.91
CA ILE A 36 9.21 3.17 4.12
C ILE A 36 8.52 4.09 3.11
N TRP A 37 8.00 5.22 3.58
CA TRP A 37 7.40 6.26 2.74
C TRP A 37 7.71 7.66 3.30
N PRO A 38 7.75 8.73 2.47
CA PRO A 38 7.79 10.09 2.97
C PRO A 38 6.68 10.35 3.99
N GLN A 39 7.01 11.07 5.06
CA GLN A 39 6.02 11.44 6.07
C GLN A 39 4.95 12.32 5.42
N LYS A 40 3.68 11.91 5.54
CA LYS A 40 2.52 12.61 5.01
C LYS A 40 2.03 13.72 5.95
N PRO A 41 1.33 14.74 5.42
CA PRO A 41 0.66 15.76 6.24
C PRO A 41 -0.44 15.17 7.13
N ASP A 42 -0.91 15.95 8.09
CA ASP A 42 -1.78 15.51 9.20
C ASP A 42 -3.14 14.95 8.80
N ASP A 43 -3.63 15.24 7.60
CA ASP A 43 -4.93 14.82 7.09
C ASP A 43 -4.91 13.51 6.29
N ASP A 44 -3.73 12.95 5.96
CA ASP A 44 -3.60 11.68 5.20
C ASP A 44 -2.59 10.68 5.84
N ASN A 45 -2.14 10.93 7.07
CA ASN A 45 -1.05 10.14 7.67
C ASN A 45 -1.48 8.98 8.59
N ASP A 46 -2.77 8.66 8.68
CA ASP A 46 -3.25 7.61 9.59
C ASP A 46 -2.62 6.23 9.30
N ASN A 47 -2.25 5.95 8.04
CA ASN A 47 -1.54 4.71 7.68
C ASN A 47 -0.05 4.71 8.11
N GLN A 48 0.46 5.82 8.64
CA GLN A 48 1.83 6.02 9.11
C GLN A 48 1.92 6.20 10.64
N LEU A 49 0.77 6.26 11.30
CA LEU A 49 0.68 6.44 12.75
C LEU A 49 0.50 5.11 13.47
N TRP A 50 1.26 4.95 14.54
CA TRP A 50 1.31 3.73 15.33
C TRP A 50 1.09 4.06 16.80
N ARG A 51 0.45 3.15 17.54
CA ARG A 51 0.46 3.16 19.01
C ARG A 51 1.02 1.85 19.53
N ALA A 52 1.58 1.86 20.73
CA ALA A 52 2.08 0.67 21.39
C ALA A 52 1.20 0.28 22.58
N GLU A 53 0.81 -0.99 22.66
CA GLU A 53 0.01 -1.54 23.75
C GLU A 53 0.43 -2.99 24.01
N ASP A 54 0.90 -3.32 25.21
CA ASP A 54 1.38 -4.67 25.58
C ASP A 54 2.37 -5.31 24.59
N GLY A 55 3.23 -4.48 23.99
CA GLY A 55 4.20 -4.89 22.98
C GLY A 55 3.63 -5.02 21.57
N PHE A 56 2.32 -4.88 21.37
CA PHE A 56 1.74 -4.75 20.04
C PHE A 56 1.98 -3.35 19.49
N LEU A 57 2.37 -3.26 18.22
CA LEU A 57 2.35 -2.01 17.46
C LEU A 57 1.09 -2.00 16.60
N ILE A 58 0.18 -1.08 16.87
CA ILE A 58 -1.14 -1.03 16.26
C ILE A 58 -1.21 0.18 15.32
N ASN A 59 -1.58 -0.05 14.06
CA ASN A 59 -1.73 1.02 13.08
C ASN A 59 -3.02 1.82 13.33
N LYS A 60 -2.97 3.16 13.22
CA LYS A 60 -4.13 4.04 13.46
C LYS A 60 -5.24 3.84 12.43
N ARG A 61 -4.92 3.63 11.16
CA ARG A 61 -5.93 3.49 10.10
C ARG A 61 -6.66 2.15 10.19
N SER A 62 -5.91 1.04 10.19
CA SER A 62 -6.50 -0.30 10.10
C SER A 62 -6.91 -0.89 11.45
N GLN A 63 -6.36 -0.36 12.57
CA GLN A 63 -6.44 -0.97 13.90
C GLN A 63 -5.84 -2.38 13.98
N LEU A 64 -5.12 -2.83 12.95
CA LEU A 64 -4.42 -4.10 12.93
C LEU A 64 -3.06 -3.98 13.62
N VAL A 65 -2.60 -5.12 14.14
CA VAL A 65 -1.29 -5.29 14.76
C VAL A 65 -0.24 -5.53 13.68
N MET A 66 0.91 -4.89 13.84
CA MET A 66 2.10 -5.17 13.03
C MET A 66 2.49 -6.64 13.16
N ASP A 67 2.50 -7.34 12.03
CA ASP A 67 3.04 -8.68 11.88
C ASP A 67 4.14 -8.62 10.83
N ILE A 68 5.40 -8.85 11.23
CA ILE A 68 6.50 -8.88 10.28
C ILE A 68 6.96 -10.32 10.12
N ARG A 69 6.82 -10.86 8.90
CA ARG A 69 7.24 -12.23 8.58
C ARG A 69 8.72 -12.43 8.93
N GLY A 70 8.99 -13.38 9.83
CA GLY A 70 10.32 -13.66 10.40
C GLY A 70 10.79 -15.10 10.20
N GLY A 71 10.30 -15.81 9.18
CA GLY A 71 10.62 -17.23 8.96
C GLY A 71 9.96 -18.15 10.00
N ASP A 72 10.71 -19.09 10.58
CA ASP A 72 10.22 -20.13 11.51
C ASP A 72 9.64 -19.61 12.85
N LEU A 73 9.65 -18.30 13.06
CA LEU A 73 8.98 -17.65 14.18
C LEU A 73 7.46 -17.63 13.98
N LYS A 74 6.84 -18.80 14.12
CA LYS A 74 5.38 -18.93 14.18
C LYS A 74 4.81 -18.06 15.31
N ALA A 75 3.74 -17.31 15.02
CA ALA A 75 2.84 -16.57 15.93
C ALA A 75 3.44 -15.60 16.98
N HIS A 76 4.76 -15.48 17.10
CA HIS A 76 5.44 -14.64 18.10
C HIS A 76 6.14 -13.40 17.51
N ASN A 77 5.93 -13.12 16.23
CA ASN A 77 6.49 -12.01 15.47
C ASN A 77 5.62 -10.72 15.50
N GLN A 78 4.65 -10.65 16.41
CA GLN A 78 3.71 -9.53 16.55
C GLN A 78 3.99 -8.64 17.76
N ARG A 79 4.91 -9.06 18.65
CA ARG A 79 5.27 -8.29 19.85
C ARG A 79 6.67 -7.71 19.73
N PHE A 80 6.77 -6.42 20.03
CA PHE A 80 7.97 -5.61 19.85
C PHE A 80 8.31 -4.80 21.09
N GLY A 81 9.61 -4.59 21.31
CA GLY A 81 10.14 -3.61 22.25
C GLY A 81 10.97 -2.56 21.52
N TYR A 82 11.20 -1.41 22.16
CA TYR A 82 12.06 -0.35 21.63
C TYR A 82 13.14 0.05 22.64
N ARG A 83 14.40 -0.01 22.21
CA ARG A 83 15.56 0.37 23.03
C ARG A 83 16.74 0.73 22.14
N ASP A 84 17.42 1.82 22.47
CA ASP A 84 18.64 2.30 21.80
C ASP A 84 18.49 2.49 20.27
N GLY A 85 17.29 2.85 19.82
CA GLY A 85 16.97 3.01 18.40
C GLY A 85 16.53 1.73 17.70
N TYR A 86 16.67 0.57 18.32
CA TYR A 86 16.18 -0.68 17.76
C TYR A 86 14.75 -0.96 18.17
N ILE A 87 13.94 -1.38 17.20
CA ILE A 87 12.66 -2.04 17.45
C ILE A 87 12.90 -3.53 17.29
N TYR A 88 12.87 -4.26 18.40
CA TYR A 88 13.24 -5.68 18.46
C TYR A 88 12.02 -6.56 18.72
N CYS A 89 12.02 -7.76 18.14
CA CYS A 89 11.00 -8.76 18.42
C CYS A 89 11.16 -9.26 19.87
N LEU A 90 10.08 -9.31 20.65
CA LEU A 90 10.15 -9.81 22.03
C LEU A 90 10.47 -11.32 22.10
N ALA A 91 10.10 -12.08 21.06
CA ALA A 91 10.37 -13.51 20.98
C ALA A 91 11.84 -13.83 20.73
N ASP A 92 12.53 -12.98 19.97
CA ASP A 92 13.98 -13.04 19.77
C ASP A 92 14.53 -11.61 19.62
N PRO A 93 15.07 -11.01 20.70
CA PRO A 93 15.61 -9.65 20.67
C PRO A 93 16.82 -9.45 19.74
N ARG A 94 17.37 -10.52 19.17
CA ARG A 94 18.42 -10.43 18.14
C ARG A 94 17.85 -10.05 16.78
N LEU A 95 16.53 -10.16 16.59
CA LEU A 95 15.84 -9.74 15.38
C LEU A 95 15.21 -8.37 15.58
N VAL A 96 15.53 -7.45 14.67
CA VAL A 96 15.09 -6.05 14.70
C VAL A 96 14.43 -5.67 13.39
N LEU A 97 13.58 -4.64 13.42
CA LEU A 97 13.05 -4.02 12.20
C LEU A 97 14.20 -3.47 11.36
N ASP A 98 14.24 -3.89 10.10
CA ASP A 98 15.27 -3.58 9.13
C ASP A 98 14.62 -3.16 7.81
N ILE A 99 15.13 -2.09 7.20
CA ILE A 99 14.78 -1.73 5.84
C ILE A 99 15.50 -2.68 4.89
N ARG A 100 14.75 -3.53 4.17
CA ARG A 100 15.29 -4.62 3.35
C ARG A 100 16.44 -4.14 2.45
N GLY A 101 17.62 -4.71 2.65
CA GLY A 101 18.82 -4.40 1.87
C GLY A 101 19.35 -2.98 2.05
N GLY A 102 18.88 -2.23 3.05
CA GLY A 102 19.22 -0.83 3.25
C GLY A 102 18.66 0.11 2.18
N GLY A 103 17.63 -0.31 1.44
CA GLY A 103 17.07 0.47 0.34
C GLY A 103 16.54 1.84 0.78
N SER A 104 16.72 2.86 -0.07
CA SER A 104 16.22 4.23 0.18
C SER A 104 15.00 4.58 -0.67
N LYS A 105 14.64 3.71 -1.63
CA LYS A 105 13.48 3.89 -2.52
C LYS A 105 12.19 3.85 -1.70
N GLU A 106 11.26 4.71 -2.07
CA GLU A 106 9.90 4.70 -1.54
C GLU A 106 9.26 3.33 -1.83
N GLY A 107 8.52 2.78 -0.86
CA GLY A 107 8.00 1.42 -0.98
C GLY A 107 9.00 0.30 -0.65
N THR A 108 10.22 0.62 -0.21
CA THR A 108 11.14 -0.42 0.26
C THR A 108 10.55 -1.09 1.49
N LYS A 109 10.46 -2.44 1.47
CA LYS A 109 9.82 -3.24 2.51
C LYS A 109 10.60 -3.25 3.82
N ILE A 110 9.86 -3.36 4.91
CA ILE A 110 10.38 -3.64 6.24
C ILE A 110 10.38 -5.15 6.49
N ILE A 111 11.44 -5.65 7.11
CA ILE A 111 11.61 -7.06 7.48
C ILE A 111 12.13 -7.17 8.91
N LEU A 112 12.07 -8.39 9.48
CA LEU A 112 12.90 -8.74 10.61
C LEU A 112 14.26 -9.23 10.12
N TYR A 113 15.33 -8.68 10.66
CA TYR A 113 16.69 -9.10 10.35
C TYR A 113 17.56 -9.13 11.59
N LYS A 114 18.64 -9.91 11.52
CA LYS A 114 19.62 -9.98 12.59
C LYS A 114 20.20 -8.59 12.87
N ARG A 115 20.17 -8.17 14.12
CA ARG A 115 20.75 -6.91 14.60
C ARG A 115 22.22 -6.83 14.21
N LYS A 116 22.63 -5.68 13.69
CA LYS A 116 23.99 -5.35 13.31
C LYS A 116 24.57 -4.32 14.28
N GLU A 117 25.82 -4.49 14.69
CA GLU A 117 26.52 -3.54 15.57
C GLU A 117 27.26 -2.44 14.81
N SER A 118 27.52 -2.63 13.51
CA SER A 118 28.08 -1.63 12.58
C SER A 118 27.21 -1.54 11.31
N ASP A 119 27.35 -0.44 10.55
CA ASP A 119 26.61 -0.21 9.30
C ASP A 119 25.11 -0.51 9.40
N ASN A 120 24.52 -0.07 10.51
CA ASN A 120 23.21 -0.47 11.00
C ASN A 120 22.16 0.64 10.92
N GLN A 121 22.45 1.75 10.24
CA GLN A 121 21.50 2.88 10.14
C GLN A 121 20.14 2.45 9.59
N ASN A 122 20.08 1.43 8.73
CA ASN A 122 18.85 0.84 8.20
C ASN A 122 18.02 0.04 9.23
N GLN A 123 18.53 -0.14 10.45
CA GLN A 123 17.88 -0.80 11.59
C GLN A 123 17.59 0.16 12.75
N LEU A 124 17.96 1.43 12.61
CA LEU A 124 17.81 2.44 13.65
C LEU A 124 16.62 3.35 13.35
N TRP A 125 15.81 3.54 14.38
CA TRP A 125 14.54 4.23 14.32
C TRP A 125 14.48 5.34 15.37
N THR A 126 13.70 6.37 15.07
CA THR A 126 13.34 7.45 15.97
C THR A 126 11.84 7.46 16.13
N ILE A 127 11.38 7.38 17.38
CA ILE A 127 9.94 7.46 17.70
C ILE A 127 9.58 8.93 17.90
N ILE A 128 8.59 9.41 17.15
CA ILE A 128 8.14 10.80 17.18
C ILE A 128 6.68 10.83 17.64
N PRO A 129 6.41 11.11 18.92
CA PRO A 129 5.06 11.30 19.44
C PRO A 129 4.26 12.37 18.69
N VAL A 130 2.96 12.12 18.55
CA VAL A 130 1.99 13.09 18.03
C VAL A 130 1.10 13.56 19.19
N GLY A 131 0.96 14.89 19.34
CA GLY A 131 0.00 15.48 20.28
C GLY A 131 0.42 15.54 21.76
N GLY A 132 1.73 15.56 22.06
CA GLY A 132 2.21 15.73 23.45
C GLY A 132 1.91 17.13 24.04
N PRO A 133 1.86 17.29 25.38
CA PRO A 133 1.36 18.51 26.03
C PRO A 133 2.15 19.80 25.79
N ASN A 134 3.35 19.72 25.20
CA ASN A 134 4.19 20.86 24.86
C ASN A 134 4.87 20.57 23.53
N GLU A 135 4.38 21.14 22.43
CA GLU A 135 5.15 21.66 21.29
C GLU A 135 4.23 21.98 20.10
N ALA A 136 3.44 23.04 20.28
CA ALA A 136 3.38 24.04 19.22
C ALA A 136 4.78 24.70 19.17
N HIS A 137 5.37 24.83 17.97
CA HIS A 137 6.63 25.54 17.62
C HIS A 137 7.93 24.72 17.57
N GLN A 138 8.19 24.07 16.41
CA GLN A 138 9.33 24.34 15.50
C GLN A 138 9.50 23.17 14.50
N ILE A 139 8.66 23.11 13.46
CA ILE A 139 9.04 22.43 12.21
C ILE A 139 9.58 23.52 11.26
N PRO A 140 10.77 23.34 10.64
CA PRO A 140 11.19 24.23 9.57
C PRO A 140 10.19 24.13 8.41
N TYR A 141 9.45 25.21 8.18
CA TYR A 141 8.63 25.36 6.99
C TYR A 141 9.55 25.41 5.77
N TYR A 142 9.48 24.38 4.92
CA TYR A 142 10.01 24.45 3.56
C TYR A 142 8.90 25.02 2.68
N PRO A 143 9.06 26.24 2.14
CA PRO A 143 8.07 26.78 1.21
C PRO A 143 7.99 25.89 -0.04
N PRO A 144 6.78 25.63 -0.56
CA PRO A 144 6.62 24.94 -1.83
C PRO A 144 7.26 25.78 -2.97
N PRO A 145 7.81 25.14 -4.03
CA PRO A 145 8.30 25.85 -5.20
C PRO A 145 7.18 26.66 -5.86
N ASP A 146 7.52 27.88 -6.31
CA ASP A 146 6.59 28.85 -6.91
C ASP A 146 5.86 28.25 -8.13
N TYR A 147 4.60 27.87 -7.93
CA TYR A 147 3.68 27.60 -9.04
C TYR A 147 2.99 28.92 -9.43
N PRO A 148 2.99 29.31 -10.72
CA PRO A 148 2.34 30.54 -11.15
C PRO A 148 0.83 30.48 -10.91
N GLN A 149 0.31 31.50 -10.23
CA GLN A 149 -1.11 31.71 -9.95
C GLN A 149 -1.85 32.28 -11.17
N PRO A 150 -3.03 31.76 -11.53
CA PRO A 150 -4.03 32.50 -12.32
C PRO A 150 -4.87 33.40 -11.40
N GLY A 151 -5.02 34.67 -11.81
CA GLY A 151 -5.67 35.75 -11.07
C GLY A 151 -7.20 35.66 -10.86
N HIS A 152 -7.68 36.56 -10.00
CA HIS A 152 -8.99 36.57 -9.33
C HIS A 152 -10.22 37.05 -10.14
N GLN A 153 -11.41 36.73 -9.55
CA GLN A 153 -12.76 37.38 -9.55
C GLN A 153 -13.87 36.57 -10.29
N GLN A 154 -15.06 36.21 -9.76
CA GLN A 154 -15.92 36.61 -8.62
C GLN A 154 -16.90 35.44 -8.18
N GLN A 155 -17.59 35.58 -7.03
CA GLN A 155 -18.40 34.62 -6.21
C GLN A 155 -19.82 34.23 -6.76
N PRO A 156 -20.74 33.55 -5.99
CA PRO A 156 -20.77 32.14 -5.58
C PRO A 156 -22.07 31.40 -6.02
N GLN A 157 -22.06 30.06 -6.09
CA GLN A 157 -23.30 29.27 -6.14
C GLN A 157 -23.31 28.15 -5.10
N SER A 158 -24.44 28.08 -4.40
CA SER A 158 -24.80 27.20 -3.29
C SER A 158 -24.78 25.71 -3.65
N TYR A 159 -24.18 24.89 -2.79
CA TYR A 159 -24.30 23.43 -2.84
C TYR A 159 -25.40 22.93 -1.88
N PRO A 160 -26.24 21.97 -2.29
CA PRO A 160 -27.21 21.37 -1.39
C PRO A 160 -26.52 20.38 -0.43
N ALA A 161 -27.00 20.36 0.81
CA ALA A 161 -26.59 19.45 1.87
C ALA A 161 -27.03 18.00 1.58
N TYR A 162 -26.18 17.03 1.96
CA TYR A 162 -26.58 15.63 2.12
C TYR A 162 -26.15 15.10 3.50
N PRO A 163 -26.93 14.16 4.07
CA PRO A 163 -27.03 13.98 5.51
C PRO A 163 -26.00 12.99 6.07
N SER A 164 -25.68 13.22 7.34
CA SER A 164 -24.99 12.32 8.25
C SER A 164 -25.86 11.12 8.60
N THR A 165 -25.35 9.90 8.44
CA THR A 165 -25.80 8.73 9.19
C THR A 165 -24.62 7.84 9.55
N GLY A 166 -24.51 7.52 10.85
CA GLY A 166 -23.36 6.89 11.47
C GLY A 166 -23.26 5.38 11.27
N TYR A 167 -22.07 4.86 11.56
CA TYR A 167 -21.77 3.43 11.62
C TYR A 167 -21.59 2.99 13.07
N GLY A 168 -22.49 2.11 13.52
CA GLY A 168 -22.24 1.17 14.62
C GLY A 168 -21.42 -0.05 14.14
N PRO A 169 -21.06 -0.97 15.06
CA PRO A 169 -20.03 -1.99 14.83
C PRO A 169 -20.52 -3.13 13.92
N PRO A 170 -19.65 -3.78 13.12
CA PRO A 170 -20.07 -4.84 12.20
C PRO A 170 -20.03 -6.22 12.86
N ASP A 171 -21.18 -6.90 12.81
CA ASP A 171 -21.32 -8.33 13.04
C ASP A 171 -20.81 -9.13 11.83
N ASN A 172 -20.19 -10.27 12.13
CA ASN A 172 -19.68 -11.26 11.19
C ASN A 172 -20.79 -11.91 10.35
N HIS A 173 -20.94 -11.50 9.09
CA HIS A 173 -21.38 -12.37 7.99
C HIS A 173 -20.79 -11.88 6.65
N PRO A 174 -20.29 -12.78 5.79
CA PRO A 174 -19.76 -12.39 4.48
C PRO A 174 -20.95 -11.99 3.59
N PRO A 175 -20.95 -10.81 2.94
CA PRO A 175 -22.00 -10.49 1.99
C PRO A 175 -21.82 -11.35 0.74
N SER A 176 -22.83 -12.17 0.46
CA SER A 176 -23.09 -12.68 -0.88
C SER A 176 -23.33 -11.47 -1.80
N TYR A 177 -22.35 -11.12 -2.64
CA TYR A 177 -22.47 -10.04 -3.61
C TYR A 177 -23.22 -10.53 -4.86
N GLY A 178 -24.54 -10.32 -4.87
CA GLY A 178 -25.35 -10.28 -6.08
C GLY A 178 -25.33 -8.86 -6.66
N GLY A 179 -24.55 -8.64 -7.72
CA GLY A 179 -24.49 -7.39 -8.50
C GLY A 179 -23.37 -7.47 -9.54
N GLN A 180 -23.67 -7.19 -10.81
CA GLN A 180 -22.84 -7.46 -11.99
C GLN A 180 -21.36 -7.03 -11.87
N VAL A 181 -20.44 -7.92 -12.24
CA VAL A 181 -19.00 -7.70 -12.23
C VAL A 181 -18.61 -6.62 -13.26
N ALA A 182 -17.83 -5.61 -12.86
CA ALA A 182 -17.54 -4.42 -13.66
C ALA A 182 -16.44 -4.59 -14.75
N TYR A 183 -16.00 -5.82 -15.00
CA TYR A 183 -14.89 -6.19 -15.90
C TYR A 183 -15.20 -7.54 -16.57
N PRO A 184 -14.66 -7.79 -17.79
CA PRO A 184 -14.97 -8.99 -18.57
C PRO A 184 -14.54 -10.28 -17.87
N SER A 185 -15.08 -11.42 -18.31
CA SER A 185 -14.59 -12.74 -17.91
C SER A 185 -13.14 -12.96 -18.40
N TYR A 186 -12.48 -13.99 -17.86
CA TYR A 186 -11.10 -14.33 -18.26
C TYR A 186 -11.02 -14.68 -19.76
N GLU A 187 -12.03 -15.39 -20.29
CA GLU A 187 -12.15 -15.75 -21.70
C GLU A 187 -12.31 -14.52 -22.59
N GLU A 188 -13.20 -13.60 -22.21
CA GLU A 188 -13.42 -12.34 -22.94
C GLU A 188 -12.16 -11.46 -22.90
N ALA A 189 -11.49 -11.38 -21.75
CA ALA A 189 -10.22 -10.66 -21.61
C ALA A 189 -9.10 -11.28 -22.44
N SER A 190 -9.01 -12.61 -22.48
CA SER A 190 -8.07 -13.33 -23.34
C SER A 190 -8.34 -13.07 -24.83
N GLY A 191 -9.60 -12.99 -25.23
CA GLY A 191 -9.97 -12.64 -26.61
C GLY A 191 -9.65 -11.18 -26.95
N ALA A 192 -9.94 -10.26 -26.02
CA ALA A 192 -9.62 -8.84 -26.16
C ALA A 192 -8.11 -8.57 -26.19
N HIS A 193 -7.32 -9.35 -25.45
CA HIS A 193 -5.85 -9.23 -25.42
C HIS A 193 -5.24 -9.29 -26.82
N HIS A 194 -5.67 -10.24 -27.67
CA HIS A 194 -5.18 -10.31 -29.04
C HIS A 194 -5.49 -9.03 -29.84
N GLN A 195 -6.69 -8.47 -29.68
CA GLN A 195 -7.12 -7.27 -30.39
C GLN A 195 -6.38 -6.01 -29.90
N VAL A 196 -6.09 -5.92 -28.60
CA VAL A 196 -5.31 -4.83 -28.00
C VAL A 196 -3.85 -4.91 -28.42
N TYR A 197 -3.22 -6.09 -28.35
CA TYR A 197 -1.76 -6.19 -28.47
C TYR A 197 -1.25 -6.62 -29.85
N ASN A 198 -2.06 -7.28 -30.68
CA ASN A 198 -1.58 -7.86 -31.95
C ASN A 198 -2.24 -7.25 -33.20
N GLU A 199 -3.49 -6.78 -33.13
CA GLU A 199 -4.22 -6.29 -34.31
C GLU A 199 -4.16 -4.78 -34.52
N GLY A 200 -3.63 -4.00 -33.56
CA GLY A 200 -3.57 -2.54 -33.62
C GLY A 200 -4.93 -1.83 -33.71
N ARG A 201 -6.04 -2.58 -33.74
CA ARG A 201 -7.42 -2.11 -33.83
C ARG A 201 -7.98 -1.80 -32.43
N LYS A 202 -7.37 -0.82 -31.76
CA LYS A 202 -7.75 -0.41 -30.41
C LYS A 202 -8.94 0.56 -30.37
N ALA A 203 -9.31 1.18 -31.50
CA ALA A 203 -10.27 2.29 -31.58
C ALA A 203 -11.75 1.93 -31.35
N HIS A 204 -12.10 0.64 -31.26
CA HIS A 204 -13.49 0.18 -31.06
C HIS A 204 -13.71 -0.63 -29.78
N LEU A 205 -12.69 -0.78 -28.93
CA LEU A 205 -12.80 -1.54 -27.69
C LEU A 205 -13.27 -0.65 -26.54
N SER A 206 -14.15 -1.17 -25.68
CA SER A 206 -14.57 -0.49 -24.46
C SER A 206 -13.41 -0.42 -23.45
N HIS A 207 -13.41 0.59 -22.58
CA HIS A 207 -12.40 0.69 -21.51
C HIS A 207 -12.40 -0.54 -20.58
N GLN A 208 -13.55 -1.21 -20.44
CA GLN A 208 -13.66 -2.46 -19.66
C GLN A 208 -12.94 -3.63 -20.35
N LEU A 209 -13.04 -3.75 -21.68
CA LEU A 209 -12.31 -4.77 -22.44
C LEU A 209 -10.80 -4.50 -22.42
N ILE A 210 -10.42 -3.22 -22.51
CA ILE A 210 -9.00 -2.81 -22.42
C ILE A 210 -8.45 -3.08 -21.01
N ALA A 211 -9.21 -2.76 -19.95
CA ALA A 211 -8.87 -3.10 -18.57
C ALA A 211 -8.73 -4.62 -18.35
N GLY A 212 -9.66 -5.41 -18.89
CA GLY A 212 -9.58 -6.87 -18.87
C GLY A 212 -8.35 -7.42 -19.61
N ALA A 213 -8.05 -6.90 -20.80
CA ALA A 213 -6.88 -7.29 -21.56
C ALA A 213 -5.56 -6.97 -20.84
N ALA A 214 -5.47 -5.81 -20.19
CA ALA A 214 -4.32 -5.43 -19.37
C ALA A 214 -4.16 -6.35 -18.14
N ALA A 215 -5.27 -6.66 -17.47
CA ALA A 215 -5.30 -7.61 -16.36
C ALA A 215 -4.85 -9.02 -16.78
N TYR A 216 -5.30 -9.49 -17.96
CA TYR A 216 -4.89 -10.75 -18.54
C TYR A 216 -3.38 -10.77 -18.83
N GLU A 217 -2.84 -9.74 -19.48
CA GLU A 217 -1.40 -9.65 -19.75
C GLU A 217 -0.59 -9.66 -18.45
N ALA A 218 -1.01 -8.90 -17.44
CA ALA A 218 -0.35 -8.85 -16.15
C ALA A 218 -0.22 -10.23 -15.49
N VAL A 219 -1.29 -11.02 -15.51
CA VAL A 219 -1.31 -12.39 -14.99
C VAL A 219 -0.38 -13.31 -15.79
N LYS A 220 -0.37 -13.22 -17.14
CA LYS A 220 0.55 -14.02 -17.97
C LYS A 220 2.01 -13.62 -17.78
N ALA A 221 2.29 -12.32 -17.69
CA ALA A 221 3.63 -11.79 -17.43
C ALA A 221 4.17 -12.28 -16.07
N TYR A 222 3.31 -12.29 -15.05
CA TYR A 222 3.66 -12.79 -13.74
C TYR A 222 3.91 -14.31 -13.73
N ARG A 223 3.07 -15.10 -14.40
CA ARG A 223 3.31 -16.55 -14.53
C ARG A 223 4.65 -16.83 -15.23
N ARG A 224 4.96 -16.12 -16.32
CA ARG A 224 6.26 -16.22 -17.01
C ARG A 224 7.44 -15.86 -16.10
N HIS A 225 7.25 -14.93 -15.17
CA HIS A 225 8.25 -14.58 -14.17
C HIS A 225 8.45 -15.73 -13.16
N GLN A 226 7.37 -16.31 -12.64
CA GLN A 226 7.42 -17.48 -11.74
C GLN A 226 8.11 -18.69 -12.38
N GLU A 227 7.77 -19.04 -13.62
CA GLU A 227 8.38 -20.16 -14.36
C GLU A 227 9.90 -20.02 -14.51
N ARG A 228 10.43 -18.80 -14.53
CA ARG A 228 11.88 -18.52 -14.63
C ARG A 228 12.61 -18.53 -13.29
N GLN A 229 11.93 -18.13 -12.22
CA GLN A 229 12.54 -18.00 -10.90
C GLN A 229 12.35 -19.27 -10.04
N GLY A 230 11.37 -20.13 -10.37
CA GLY A 230 11.15 -21.40 -9.70
C GLY A 230 10.60 -21.29 -8.27
N GLU A 231 10.10 -20.11 -7.86
CA GLU A 231 9.67 -19.83 -6.50
C GLU A 231 8.13 -19.72 -6.43
N GLU A 232 7.50 -20.59 -5.64
CA GLU A 232 6.08 -20.47 -5.30
C GLU A 232 5.90 -19.32 -4.32
N MET A 233 5.02 -18.38 -4.67
CA MET A 233 4.78 -17.18 -3.88
C MET A 233 3.38 -17.23 -3.26
N SER A 234 3.20 -16.52 -2.13
CA SER A 234 1.90 -16.49 -1.46
C SER A 234 0.82 -15.88 -2.37
N HIS A 235 -0.41 -16.39 -2.24
CA HIS A 235 -1.57 -15.94 -3.02
C HIS A 235 -1.78 -14.41 -3.01
N GLY A 236 -1.58 -13.79 -1.84
CA GLY A 236 -1.63 -12.33 -1.69
C GLY A 236 -0.54 -11.60 -2.48
N PHE A 237 0.69 -12.16 -2.51
CA PHE A 237 1.80 -11.58 -3.27
C PHE A 237 1.59 -11.71 -4.78
N ILE A 238 0.99 -12.82 -5.22
CA ILE A 238 0.59 -13.02 -6.62
C ILE A 238 -0.47 -11.97 -7.00
N LYS A 239 -1.54 -11.83 -6.20
CA LYS A 239 -2.63 -10.86 -6.42
C LYS A 239 -2.10 -9.42 -6.50
N GLN A 240 -1.26 -9.01 -5.55
CA GLN A 240 -0.64 -7.68 -5.55
C GLN A 240 0.27 -7.47 -6.76
N GLY A 241 1.09 -8.47 -7.09
CA GLY A 241 2.01 -8.40 -8.23
C GLY A 241 1.26 -8.22 -9.56
N VAL A 242 0.21 -9.00 -9.79
CA VAL A 242 -0.59 -8.87 -11.03
C VAL A 242 -1.40 -7.57 -11.05
N ALA A 243 -1.92 -7.09 -9.92
CA ALA A 243 -2.64 -5.82 -9.85
C ALA A 243 -1.71 -4.63 -10.16
N ALA A 244 -0.48 -4.64 -9.65
CA ALA A 244 0.52 -3.60 -9.95
C ALA A 244 0.92 -3.60 -11.43
N LEU A 245 1.16 -4.78 -12.01
CA LEU A 245 1.43 -4.92 -13.45
C LEU A 245 0.25 -4.44 -14.30
N ALA A 246 -0.99 -4.77 -13.92
CA ALA A 246 -2.18 -4.33 -14.63
C ALA A 246 -2.36 -2.80 -14.58
N ALA A 247 -2.10 -2.18 -13.43
CA ALA A 247 -2.15 -0.72 -13.29
C ALA A 247 -1.09 -0.02 -14.16
N ALA A 248 0.14 -0.52 -14.17
CA ALA A 248 1.21 0.01 -15.02
C ALA A 248 0.87 -0.09 -16.51
N GLU A 249 0.24 -1.20 -16.91
CA GLU A 249 -0.19 -1.40 -18.29
C GLU A 249 -1.33 -0.45 -18.70
N ILE A 250 -2.28 -0.18 -17.78
CA ILE A 250 -3.32 0.83 -18.03
C ILE A 250 -2.75 2.23 -18.14
N VAL A 251 -1.72 2.58 -17.37
CA VAL A 251 -1.03 3.87 -17.52
C VAL A 251 -0.52 4.05 -18.95
N LYS A 252 0.14 3.01 -19.50
CA LYS A 252 0.65 3.02 -20.87
C LYS A 252 -0.48 3.12 -21.91
N LEU A 253 -1.52 2.29 -21.79
CA LEU A 253 -2.65 2.30 -22.73
C LEU A 253 -3.43 3.62 -22.68
N ALA A 254 -3.61 4.20 -21.49
CA ALA A 254 -4.27 5.49 -21.32
C ALA A 254 -3.50 6.62 -22.03
N GLU A 255 -2.18 6.60 -22.00
CA GLU A 255 -1.31 7.56 -22.69
C GLU A 255 -1.40 7.40 -24.22
N GLU A 256 -1.33 6.17 -24.73
CA GLU A 256 -1.48 5.89 -26.16
C GLU A 256 -2.84 6.31 -26.73
N HIS A 257 -3.88 6.29 -25.90
CA HIS A 257 -5.26 6.61 -26.28
C HIS A 257 -5.73 8.01 -25.88
N ASN A 258 -4.86 8.84 -25.29
CA ASN A 258 -5.20 10.17 -24.77
C ASN A 258 -6.44 10.14 -23.85
N TRP A 259 -6.53 9.13 -22.97
CA TRP A 259 -7.63 9.00 -22.03
C TRP A 259 -7.65 10.16 -21.03
N SER A 260 -8.85 10.59 -20.64
CA SER A 260 -9.03 11.51 -19.53
C SER A 260 -8.56 10.87 -18.22
N ARG A 261 -8.28 11.71 -17.22
CA ARG A 261 -7.91 11.26 -15.87
C ARG A 261 -8.94 10.28 -15.30
N ASP A 262 -10.22 10.59 -15.43
CA ASP A 262 -11.31 9.76 -14.90
C ASP A 262 -11.38 8.41 -15.62
N GLN A 263 -11.15 8.38 -16.94
CA GLN A 263 -11.10 7.14 -17.72
C GLN A 263 -9.92 6.27 -17.27
N LYS A 264 -8.74 6.87 -17.08
CA LYS A 264 -7.54 6.18 -16.57
C LYS A 264 -7.76 5.62 -15.16
N GLU A 265 -8.29 6.43 -14.23
CA GLU A 265 -8.53 6.02 -12.84
C GLU A 265 -9.59 4.90 -12.76
N LYS A 266 -10.64 4.97 -13.57
CA LYS A 266 -11.65 3.91 -13.65
C LYS A 266 -11.06 2.61 -14.23
N ALA A 267 -10.37 2.70 -15.36
CA ALA A 267 -9.79 1.53 -16.02
C ALA A 267 -8.68 0.88 -15.17
N THR A 268 -7.95 1.67 -14.38
CA THR A 268 -6.93 1.16 -13.44
C THR A 268 -7.59 0.31 -12.36
N ARG A 269 -8.66 0.81 -11.74
CA ARG A 269 -9.44 0.06 -10.74
C ARG A 269 -10.04 -1.22 -11.33
N ASP A 270 -10.63 -1.13 -12.51
CA ASP A 270 -11.23 -2.28 -13.20
C ASP A 270 -10.16 -3.34 -13.52
N ALA A 271 -8.98 -2.92 -14.00
CA ALA A 271 -7.88 -3.83 -14.35
C ALA A 271 -7.26 -4.49 -13.11
N GLN A 272 -7.10 -3.78 -12.00
CA GLN A 272 -6.59 -4.34 -10.75
C GLN A 272 -7.52 -5.44 -10.21
N GLN A 273 -8.82 -5.17 -10.14
CA GLN A 273 -9.80 -6.15 -9.67
C GLN A 273 -9.90 -7.36 -10.60
N ALA A 274 -9.89 -7.13 -11.92
CA ALA A 274 -9.84 -8.20 -12.90
C ALA A 274 -8.58 -9.06 -12.75
N ALA A 275 -7.40 -8.44 -12.55
CA ALA A 275 -6.13 -9.15 -12.43
C ALA A 275 -6.10 -10.07 -11.21
N GLU A 276 -6.58 -9.59 -10.06
CA GLU A 276 -6.69 -10.43 -8.85
C GLU A 276 -7.62 -11.63 -9.05
N LYS A 277 -8.77 -11.41 -9.71
CA LYS A 277 -9.73 -12.47 -10.01
C LYS A 277 -9.15 -13.50 -10.98
N TYR A 278 -8.46 -13.04 -12.02
CA TYR A 278 -7.81 -13.89 -13.01
C TYR A 278 -6.64 -14.66 -12.40
N ALA A 279 -5.86 -14.05 -11.50
CA ALA A 279 -4.81 -14.74 -10.76
C ALA A 279 -5.36 -15.86 -9.89
N SER A 280 -6.44 -15.64 -9.14
CA SER A 280 -7.11 -16.70 -8.37
C SER A 280 -7.46 -17.92 -9.23
N ARG A 281 -7.97 -17.69 -10.45
CA ARG A 281 -8.23 -18.77 -11.41
C ARG A 281 -6.94 -19.43 -11.91
N GLU A 282 -6.00 -18.63 -12.37
CA GLU A 282 -4.80 -19.07 -13.09
C GLU A 282 -3.81 -19.79 -12.17
N PHE A 283 -3.76 -19.44 -10.90
CA PHE A 283 -2.86 -20.03 -9.90
C PHE A 283 -3.59 -20.93 -8.90
N GLN A 284 -4.89 -21.22 -9.14
CA GLN A 284 -5.71 -22.19 -8.42
C GLN A 284 -5.84 -21.95 -6.90
N PHE A 285 -6.29 -20.75 -6.51
CA PHE A 285 -6.55 -20.39 -5.12
C PHE A 285 -7.73 -19.44 -4.92
#